data_AF-M7YYN1-F1
#
_entry.id   AF-M7YYN1-F1
#
_cell.length_a   1.000
_cell.length_b   1.000
_cell.length_c   1.000
_cell.angle_alpha   90.00
_cell.angle_beta   90.00
_cell.angle_gamma   90.00
#
_symmetry.space_group_name_H-M   'P 1'
#
loop_
_entity.id
_entity.type
_entity.pdbx_description
1 polymer ?
#
loop_
_entity_poly.entity_id
_entity_poly.type
_entity_poly.pdbx_seq_one_letter_code
_entity_poly.pdbx_strand_id
1 'polypeptide(L)'
;METPPPPPAVPSVLAHLRSLLSAASSALSSLPSPLLPCSTTTRATIATSSTLPAPAPTTPLPSFPSSPTSEIPLPLPAAPAPYHDCPAVVRTTNQPPASSSLPAFLAAECADFASSTAAPTLSSPPRILPSELCLLRREVDSWGSHHPPGAYSYAVARVVEALRLGALQWEVELRRWLLASSPRYGIVIDAASRDHVFVLVRLCLKAAAAEAGCSLERLPKGESEEFRLDPRAVRFECPRLVDGVSWLARQLEVLYGKGNGWFFAITAVKEAILRLGSCLAVGVGDGVAGGASEKGCELRDTGTCPIFVSQVVAAIAALHERLSLDKKIRALQAPRPSKYQLLLEYSQILKQGCDERSKRPNYRAVLDYDGILPRQMDNQVLPSHRKT
;
A
#
# COMPACT_ATOMS: atom_id res chain seq x y z
N MET A 1 -65.82 -37.27 -6.99
CA MET A 1 -64.97 -36.26 -6.35
C MET A 1 -63.56 -36.44 -6.88
N GLU A 2 -62.96 -35.34 -7.33
CA GLU A 2 -61.81 -35.25 -8.25
C GLU A 2 -60.48 -35.76 -7.69
N THR A 3 -59.67 -36.31 -8.59
CA THR A 3 -58.26 -36.68 -8.38
C THR A 3 -57.33 -35.48 -8.53
N PRO A 4 -56.21 -35.41 -7.77
CA PRO A 4 -55.29 -34.27 -7.79
C PRO A 4 -54.41 -34.22 -9.06
N PRO A 5 -53.93 -33.04 -9.48
CA PRO A 5 -53.14 -32.87 -10.70
C PRO A 5 -51.69 -33.38 -10.55
N PRO A 6 -51.05 -33.84 -11.64
CA PRO A 6 -49.68 -34.35 -11.60
C PRO A 6 -48.64 -33.21 -11.46
N PRO A 7 -47.47 -33.47 -10.86
CA PRO A 7 -46.41 -32.47 -10.69
C PRO A 7 -45.76 -32.10 -12.03
N PRO A 8 -45.29 -30.85 -12.20
CA PRO A 8 -44.68 -30.40 -13.44
C PRO A 8 -43.34 -31.12 -13.70
N ALA A 9 -43.15 -31.52 -14.96
CA ALA A 9 -42.02 -32.31 -15.40
C ALA A 9 -40.69 -31.52 -15.29
N VAL A 10 -39.75 -32.08 -14.51
CA VAL A 10 -38.37 -31.64 -14.27
C VAL A 10 -37.42 -31.57 -15.51
N PRO A 11 -37.65 -32.23 -16.67
CA PRO A 11 -36.66 -32.21 -17.76
C PRO A 11 -36.52 -30.86 -18.47
N SER A 12 -37.49 -29.94 -18.35
CA SER A 12 -37.46 -28.65 -19.06
C SER A 12 -36.46 -27.65 -18.47
N VAL A 13 -36.28 -27.63 -17.14
CA VAL A 13 -35.39 -26.70 -16.44
C VAL A 13 -33.92 -27.04 -16.70
N LEU A 14 -33.58 -28.34 -16.68
CA LEU A 14 -32.22 -28.81 -16.99
C LEU A 14 -31.84 -28.56 -18.45
N ALA A 15 -32.80 -28.70 -19.38
CA ALA A 15 -32.58 -28.36 -20.79
C ALA A 15 -32.34 -26.86 -20.96
N HIS A 16 -33.09 -26.03 -20.23
CA HIS A 16 -32.93 -24.57 -20.26
C HIS A 16 -31.58 -24.13 -19.70
N LEU A 17 -31.13 -24.70 -18.60
CA LEU A 17 -29.80 -24.42 -18.02
C LEU A 17 -28.66 -24.85 -18.95
N ARG A 18 -28.77 -26.00 -19.61
CA ARG A 18 -27.78 -26.45 -20.61
C ARG A 18 -27.73 -25.51 -21.81
N SER A 19 -28.87 -25.03 -22.27
CA SER A 19 -28.94 -24.04 -23.36
C SER A 19 -28.28 -22.72 -22.97
N LEU A 20 -28.49 -22.24 -21.74
CA LEU A 20 -27.87 -21.00 -21.25
C LEU A 20 -26.36 -21.14 -21.07
N LEU A 21 -25.88 -22.28 -20.55
CA LEU A 21 -24.45 -22.58 -20.44
C LEU A 21 -23.78 -22.67 -21.81
N SER A 22 -24.43 -23.31 -22.78
CA SER A 22 -23.93 -23.40 -24.15
C SER A 22 -23.84 -22.03 -24.83
N ALA A 23 -24.86 -21.18 -24.65
CA ALA A 23 -24.85 -19.80 -25.16
C ALA A 23 -23.76 -18.95 -24.50
N ALA A 24 -23.53 -19.09 -23.20
CA ALA A 24 -22.47 -18.38 -22.47
C ALA A 24 -21.07 -18.81 -22.92
N SER A 25 -20.83 -20.11 -23.13
CA SER A 25 -19.57 -20.61 -23.69
C SER A 25 -19.33 -20.13 -25.12
N SER A 26 -20.38 -20.05 -25.95
CA SER A 26 -20.28 -19.51 -27.31
C SER A 26 -19.99 -18.00 -27.33
N ALA A 27 -20.51 -17.24 -26.36
CA ALA A 27 -20.20 -15.82 -26.23
C ALA A 27 -18.75 -15.60 -25.79
N LEU A 28 -18.25 -16.43 -24.87
CA LEU A 28 -16.87 -16.37 -24.38
C LEU A 28 -15.83 -16.75 -25.44
N SER A 29 -16.15 -17.66 -26.36
CA SER A 29 -15.27 -18.03 -27.47
C SER A 29 -15.24 -17.00 -28.62
N SER A 30 -16.21 -16.07 -28.65
CA SER A 30 -16.27 -14.99 -29.65
C SER A 30 -15.48 -13.73 -29.26
N LEU A 31 -14.94 -13.69 -28.02
CA LEU A 31 -14.05 -12.61 -27.58
C LEU A 31 -12.65 -12.79 -28.19
N PRO A 32 -12.05 -11.75 -28.79
CA PRO A 32 -10.69 -11.85 -29.31
C PRO A 32 -9.69 -12.10 -28.17
N SER A 33 -8.86 -13.13 -28.32
CA SER A 33 -7.82 -13.51 -27.35
C SER A 33 -6.83 -12.37 -27.08
N PRO A 34 -6.45 -12.07 -25.82
CA PRO A 34 -5.63 -10.92 -25.45
C PRO A 34 -4.12 -11.13 -25.65
N LEU A 35 -3.70 -12.11 -26.47
CA LEU A 35 -2.30 -12.51 -26.62
C LEU A 35 -1.81 -12.34 -28.05
N LEU A 36 -1.76 -11.11 -28.56
CA LEU A 36 -0.82 -10.74 -29.63
C LEU A 36 -0.35 -9.28 -29.45
N PRO A 37 0.98 -9.00 -29.55
CA PRO A 37 1.53 -7.65 -29.43
C PRO A 37 1.30 -6.84 -30.72
N CYS A 38 0.57 -5.73 -30.65
CA CYS A 38 0.50 -4.76 -31.74
C CYS A 38 1.75 -3.90 -31.77
N SER A 39 2.62 -4.14 -32.75
CA SER A 39 3.63 -3.19 -33.20
C SER A 39 2.96 -2.12 -34.05
N THR A 40 3.02 -0.85 -33.65
CA THR A 40 2.80 0.27 -34.59
C THR A 40 3.74 1.42 -34.30
N THR A 41 4.80 1.45 -35.11
CA THR A 41 5.53 2.64 -35.55
C THR A 41 4.55 3.76 -35.91
N THR A 42 4.71 4.95 -35.33
CA THR A 42 4.04 6.16 -35.84
C THR A 42 5.08 7.24 -36.16
N ARG A 43 5.04 7.60 -37.44
CA ARG A 43 5.87 8.54 -38.19
C ARG A 43 5.48 9.98 -37.86
N ALA A 44 6.49 10.81 -37.65
CA ALA A 44 6.38 12.25 -37.46
C ALA A 44 5.70 12.93 -38.66
N THR A 45 4.82 13.90 -38.39
CA THR A 45 4.45 14.95 -39.34
C THR A 45 4.37 16.28 -38.60
N ILE A 46 5.13 17.23 -39.12
CA ILE A 46 5.22 18.62 -38.70
C ILE A 46 4.07 19.37 -39.38
N ALA A 47 3.33 20.20 -38.62
CA ALA A 47 2.55 21.29 -39.19
C ALA A 47 2.48 22.47 -38.20
N THR A 48 2.74 23.64 -38.76
CA THR A 48 3.05 24.94 -38.17
C THR A 48 1.81 25.79 -37.87
N SER A 49 1.92 26.58 -36.79
CA SER A 49 1.46 27.97 -36.58
C SER A 49 0.01 28.39 -36.87
N SER A 50 -0.69 28.86 -35.84
CA SER A 50 -1.45 30.13 -35.89
C SER A 50 -1.63 30.74 -34.49
N THR A 51 -1.64 32.06 -34.45
CA THR A 51 -1.26 32.92 -33.32
C THR A 51 -2.48 33.70 -32.77
N LEU A 52 -2.54 33.84 -31.42
CA LEU A 52 -3.12 34.95 -30.60
C LEU A 52 -4.66 35.17 -30.54
N PRO A 53 -5.21 35.90 -29.53
CA PRO A 53 -4.56 36.63 -28.42
C PRO A 53 -5.07 36.33 -26.98
N ALA A 54 -4.28 36.78 -26.00
CA ALA A 54 -4.58 36.78 -24.56
C ALA A 54 -5.42 37.99 -24.12
N PRO A 55 -6.17 37.90 -23.00
CA PRO A 55 -6.57 39.06 -22.22
C PRO A 55 -5.75 39.21 -20.91
N ALA A 56 -5.65 40.46 -20.48
CA ALA A 56 -4.80 41.01 -19.42
C ALA A 56 -5.27 40.69 -17.97
N PRO A 57 -4.48 41.01 -16.93
CA PRO A 57 -4.60 40.43 -15.59
C PRO A 57 -5.59 41.21 -14.71
N THR A 58 -6.44 40.49 -13.98
CA THR A 58 -7.30 41.08 -12.93
C THR A 58 -6.74 40.71 -11.56
N THR A 59 -6.55 41.75 -10.75
CA THR A 59 -6.07 41.78 -9.36
C THR A 59 -6.83 40.82 -8.43
N PRO A 60 -6.18 40.20 -7.43
CA PRO A 60 -6.80 39.15 -6.61
C PRO A 60 -7.66 39.75 -5.48
N LEU A 61 -8.86 39.19 -5.27
CA LEU A 61 -9.61 39.31 -4.00
C LEU A 61 -9.33 38.10 -3.11
N PRO A 62 -9.51 38.24 -1.79
CA PRO A 62 -8.67 37.62 -0.77
C PRO A 62 -8.97 36.14 -0.56
N SER A 63 -7.88 35.39 -0.40
CA SER A 63 -7.84 34.00 0.03
C SER A 63 -8.50 33.82 1.40
N PHE A 64 -9.51 32.95 1.47
CA PHE A 64 -9.95 32.34 2.72
C PHE A 64 -8.88 31.36 3.24
N PRO A 65 -8.66 31.28 4.56
CA PRO A 65 -7.51 30.60 5.12
C PRO A 65 -7.60 29.09 4.94
N SER A 66 -6.61 28.52 4.25
CA SER A 66 -6.31 27.09 4.28
C SER A 66 -6.02 26.66 5.72
N SER A 67 -6.84 25.76 6.25
CA SER A 67 -6.61 25.13 7.55
C SER A 67 -5.24 24.42 7.56
N PRO A 68 -4.46 24.52 8.65
CA PRO A 68 -3.13 23.94 8.69
C PRO A 68 -3.20 22.42 8.66
N THR A 69 -2.60 21.81 7.62
CA THR A 69 -2.30 20.38 7.57
C THR A 69 -1.35 20.07 8.72
N SER A 70 -1.88 19.51 9.81
CA SER A 70 -1.09 19.12 10.97
C SER A 70 -0.40 17.79 10.67
N GLU A 71 0.81 17.86 10.13
CA GLU A 71 1.68 16.69 9.93
C GLU A 71 2.41 16.36 11.25
N ILE A 72 2.46 15.08 11.62
CA ILE A 72 3.18 14.62 12.82
C ILE A 72 4.57 14.11 12.42
N PRO A 73 5.67 14.70 12.94
CA PRO A 73 7.03 14.19 12.74
C PRO A 73 7.26 12.87 13.48
N LEU A 74 7.96 11.92 12.84
CA LEU A 74 8.25 10.61 13.42
C LEU A 74 9.71 10.54 13.93
N PRO A 75 9.96 10.32 15.24
CA PRO A 75 11.31 10.26 15.79
C PRO A 75 11.98 8.88 15.60
N LEU A 76 13.31 8.88 15.41
CA LEU A 76 14.15 7.68 15.28
C LEU A 76 14.64 7.14 16.65
N PRO A 77 14.92 5.83 16.81
CA PRO A 77 15.41 5.26 18.06
C PRO A 77 16.86 5.66 18.38
N ALA A 78 17.18 5.84 19.67
CA ALA A 78 18.53 6.09 20.17
C ALA A 78 19.39 4.80 20.21
N ALA A 79 20.72 4.95 20.14
CA ALA A 79 21.66 3.83 20.17
C ALA A 79 21.80 3.23 21.60
N PRO A 80 21.97 1.90 21.74
CA PRO A 80 22.17 1.24 23.03
C PRO A 80 23.61 1.37 23.60
N ALA A 81 23.75 1.33 24.93
CA ALA A 81 25.04 1.27 25.64
C ALA A 81 25.75 -0.09 25.40
N PRO A 82 27.09 -0.17 25.28
CA PRO A 82 28.13 0.71 25.86
C PRO A 82 28.58 1.89 24.99
N TYR A 83 28.08 2.01 23.76
CA TYR A 83 28.53 3.01 22.78
C TYR A 83 27.82 4.36 22.87
N HIS A 84 27.30 4.71 24.05
CA HIS A 84 26.55 5.95 24.27
C HIS A 84 27.36 7.22 23.88
N ASP A 85 28.67 7.20 24.11
CA ASP A 85 29.61 8.27 23.74
C ASP A 85 30.35 8.01 22.43
N CYS A 86 30.09 6.87 21.76
CA CYS A 86 30.77 6.56 20.51
C CYS A 86 30.15 7.43 19.42
N PRO A 87 30.90 8.37 18.82
CA PRO A 87 30.35 9.22 17.79
C PRO A 87 29.91 8.32 16.63
N ALA A 88 28.59 8.24 16.41
CA ALA A 88 27.95 7.24 15.55
C ALA A 88 28.74 6.99 14.26
N VAL A 89 28.83 5.71 13.86
CA VAL A 89 29.40 5.26 12.58
C VAL A 89 29.02 6.27 11.50
N VAL A 90 30.03 6.73 10.74
CA VAL A 90 29.83 7.63 9.60
C VAL A 90 28.75 7.02 8.72
N ARG A 91 27.53 7.54 8.84
CA ARG A 91 26.40 7.11 8.02
C ARG A 91 26.65 7.68 6.63
N THR A 92 27.20 6.86 5.74
CA THR A 92 27.33 7.19 4.31
C THR A 92 25.97 7.14 3.60
N THR A 93 24.95 6.59 4.26
CA THR A 93 23.56 6.61 3.80
C THR A 93 22.87 7.88 4.27
N ASN A 94 22.42 8.68 3.31
CA ASN A 94 21.51 9.81 3.53
C ASN A 94 20.36 9.39 4.45
N GLN A 95 20.14 10.19 5.49
CA GLN A 95 18.94 10.15 6.33
C GLN A 95 17.69 10.05 5.42
N PRO A 96 16.69 9.21 5.76
CA PRO A 96 15.46 9.17 4.99
C PRO A 96 14.88 10.60 4.94
N PRO A 97 14.52 11.11 3.77
CA PRO A 97 14.06 12.48 3.62
C PRO A 97 12.82 12.73 4.50
N ALA A 98 12.66 13.97 4.96
CA ALA A 98 11.56 14.47 5.78
C ALA A 98 10.15 14.36 5.13
N SER A 99 9.99 13.59 4.05
CA SER A 99 8.78 13.44 3.24
C SER A 99 7.85 12.29 3.69
N SER A 100 8.11 11.66 4.84
CA SER A 100 7.28 10.61 5.42
C SER A 100 6.26 11.14 6.41
N SER A 101 5.56 12.22 6.07
CA SER A 101 4.47 12.71 6.91
C SER A 101 3.29 11.74 6.82
N LEU A 102 2.69 11.45 7.97
CA LEU A 102 1.45 10.68 8.05
C LEU A 102 0.28 11.67 8.12
N PRO A 103 -0.59 11.72 7.09
CA PRO A 103 -1.80 12.55 7.10
C PRO A 103 -2.67 12.26 8.32
N ALA A 104 -3.27 13.31 8.89
CA ALA A 104 -4.10 13.20 10.09
C ALA A 104 -5.28 12.21 9.93
N PHE A 105 -5.88 12.14 8.74
CA PHE A 105 -6.98 11.19 8.47
C PHE A 105 -6.52 9.72 8.47
N LEU A 106 -5.26 9.43 8.14
CA LEU A 106 -4.67 8.09 8.27
C LEU A 106 -4.21 7.84 9.70
N ALA A 107 -3.64 8.86 10.36
CA ALA A 107 -3.24 8.77 11.77
C ALA A 107 -4.44 8.45 12.68
N ALA A 108 -5.61 9.03 12.41
CA ALA A 108 -6.85 8.75 13.14
C ALA A 108 -7.28 7.27 13.10
N GLU A 109 -6.86 6.50 12.10
CA GLU A 109 -7.15 5.06 11.98
C GLU A 109 -6.13 4.18 12.72
N CYS A 110 -5.04 4.77 13.23
CA CYS A 110 -4.07 4.09 14.06
C CYS A 110 -4.61 3.94 15.50
N ALA A 111 -4.29 2.82 16.13
CA ALA A 111 -4.78 2.49 17.46
C ALA A 111 -4.30 3.46 18.55
N ASP A 112 -3.19 4.17 18.33
CA ASP A 112 -2.68 5.22 19.22
C ASP A 112 -3.65 6.41 19.35
N PHE A 113 -4.45 6.66 18.30
CA PHE A 113 -5.37 7.80 18.21
C PHE A 113 -6.84 7.40 18.13
N ALA A 114 -7.12 6.10 18.03
CA ALA A 114 -8.47 5.57 17.97
C ALA A 114 -9.17 5.73 19.32
N SER A 115 -9.77 6.89 19.56
CA SER A 115 -10.78 7.05 20.62
C SER A 115 -12.03 6.30 20.20
N SER A 116 -12.31 5.15 20.84
CA SER A 116 -13.58 4.42 20.75
C SER A 116 -14.24 4.52 19.37
N THR A 117 -13.53 4.13 18.31
CA THR A 117 -14.06 4.31 16.96
C THR A 117 -15.38 3.55 16.89
N ALA A 118 -16.44 4.24 16.43
CA ALA A 118 -17.79 3.70 16.35
C ALA A 118 -17.74 2.22 15.94
N ALA A 119 -18.38 1.38 16.76
CA ALA A 119 -18.52 -0.04 16.51
C ALA A 119 -18.92 -0.23 15.04
N PRO A 120 -18.40 -1.26 14.35
CA PRO A 120 -18.76 -1.49 12.96
C PRO A 120 -20.29 -1.46 12.83
N THR A 121 -20.76 -0.60 11.94
CA THR A 121 -22.16 -0.41 11.60
C THR A 121 -22.80 -1.71 11.14
N LEU A 122 -22.00 -2.56 10.47
CA LEU A 122 -22.34 -3.95 10.24
C LEU A 122 -21.96 -4.82 11.43
N SER A 123 -22.98 -5.40 12.07
CA SER A 123 -22.82 -6.49 13.04
C SER A 123 -22.47 -7.84 12.39
N SER A 124 -22.67 -7.97 11.07
CA SER A 124 -22.40 -9.20 10.31
C SER A 124 -21.91 -8.87 8.90
N PRO A 125 -21.09 -9.73 8.27
CA PRO A 125 -20.56 -9.49 6.93
C PRO A 125 -21.68 -9.36 5.89
N PRO A 126 -21.59 -8.38 4.97
CA PRO A 126 -22.61 -8.17 3.96
C PRO A 126 -22.57 -9.31 2.96
N ARG A 127 -23.74 -9.87 2.65
CA ARG A 127 -23.89 -10.84 1.56
C ARG A 127 -23.88 -10.13 0.22
N ILE A 128 -22.98 -10.55 -0.69
CA ILE A 128 -22.87 -10.02 -2.05
C ILE A 128 -23.38 -11.07 -3.04
N LEU A 129 -24.26 -10.70 -3.95
CA LEU A 129 -24.71 -11.62 -5.00
C LEU A 129 -23.65 -11.78 -6.10
N PRO A 130 -23.57 -12.93 -6.81
CA PRO A 130 -22.63 -13.09 -7.93
C PRO A 130 -22.76 -12.01 -9.02
N SER A 131 -23.97 -11.51 -9.25
CA SER A 131 -24.23 -10.40 -10.17
C SER A 131 -23.66 -9.07 -9.66
N GLU A 132 -23.76 -8.80 -8.36
CA GLU A 132 -23.15 -7.63 -7.71
C GLU A 132 -21.61 -7.73 -7.73
N LEU A 133 -21.05 -8.93 -7.50
CA LEU A 133 -19.61 -9.17 -7.62
C LEU A 133 -19.11 -8.89 -9.04
N CYS A 134 -19.87 -9.28 -10.06
CA CYS A 134 -19.54 -8.97 -11.46
C CYS A 134 -19.53 -7.47 -11.72
N LEU A 135 -20.53 -6.73 -11.21
CA LEU A 135 -20.60 -5.27 -11.34
C LEU A 135 -19.47 -4.58 -10.57
N LEU A 136 -19.20 -5.01 -9.34
CA LEU A 136 -18.08 -4.56 -8.52
C LEU A 136 -16.76 -4.74 -9.28
N ARG A 137 -16.55 -5.91 -9.90
CA ARG A 137 -15.33 -6.17 -10.66
C ARG A 137 -15.16 -5.21 -11.82
N ARG A 138 -16.21 -5.00 -12.62
CA ARG A 138 -16.20 -4.04 -13.73
C ARG A 138 -15.89 -2.63 -13.26
N GLU A 139 -16.49 -2.21 -12.15
CA GLU A 139 -16.23 -0.89 -11.57
C GLU A 139 -14.79 -0.76 -11.09
N VAL A 140 -14.29 -1.69 -10.28
CA VAL A 140 -12.92 -1.66 -9.76
C VAL A 140 -11.89 -1.75 -10.89
N ASP A 141 -12.15 -2.58 -11.91
CA ASP A 141 -11.29 -2.67 -13.10
C ASP A 141 -11.26 -1.34 -13.86
N SER A 142 -12.38 -0.60 -13.92
CA SER A 142 -12.47 0.70 -14.59
C SER A 142 -11.70 1.84 -13.91
N TRP A 143 -11.35 1.71 -12.63
CA TRP A 143 -10.60 2.75 -11.94
C TRP A 143 -9.25 2.96 -12.64
N GLY A 144 -9.01 4.15 -13.14
CA GLY A 144 -7.90 4.41 -14.03
C GLY A 144 -6.55 4.31 -13.35
N SER A 145 -5.53 4.02 -14.14
CA SER A 145 -4.13 4.22 -13.75
C SER A 145 -3.73 5.69 -13.62
N HIS A 146 -4.51 6.63 -14.16
CA HIS A 146 -4.20 8.07 -14.11
C HIS A 146 -5.29 8.91 -13.42
N HIS A 147 -6.44 8.30 -13.14
CA HIS A 147 -7.57 8.95 -12.48
C HIS A 147 -8.07 8.03 -11.36
N PRO A 148 -7.90 8.44 -10.09
CA PRO A 148 -8.45 7.68 -8.98
C PRO A 148 -9.99 7.71 -9.02
N PRO A 149 -10.69 6.74 -8.41
CA PRO A 149 -12.14 6.76 -8.40
C PRO A 149 -12.64 8.02 -7.67
N GLY A 150 -13.43 8.86 -8.33
CA GLY A 150 -14.05 10.02 -7.67
C GLY A 150 -15.26 9.63 -6.80
N ALA A 151 -15.89 8.51 -7.13
CA ALA A 151 -17.00 7.96 -6.37
C ALA A 151 -17.13 6.45 -6.62
N TYR A 152 -17.57 5.69 -5.60
CA TYR A 152 -17.85 4.26 -5.71
C TYR A 152 -19.36 3.96 -5.58
N SER A 153 -19.80 2.84 -6.17
CA SER A 153 -21.18 2.36 -6.05
C SER A 153 -21.51 1.83 -4.66
N TYR A 154 -22.81 1.64 -4.39
CA TYR A 154 -23.31 0.99 -3.18
C TYR A 154 -22.71 -0.40 -2.92
N ALA A 155 -22.48 -1.21 -3.96
CA ALA A 155 -21.87 -2.52 -3.80
C ALA A 155 -20.43 -2.40 -3.28
N VAL A 156 -19.62 -1.53 -3.89
CA VAL A 156 -18.24 -1.27 -3.45
C VAL A 156 -18.24 -0.68 -2.04
N ALA A 157 -19.14 0.24 -1.71
CA ALA A 157 -19.27 0.83 -0.38
C ALA A 157 -19.42 -0.26 0.69
N ARG A 158 -20.34 -1.22 0.48
CA ARG A 158 -20.57 -2.34 1.41
C ARG A 158 -19.34 -3.23 1.58
N VAL A 159 -18.61 -3.50 0.48
CA VAL A 159 -17.37 -4.30 0.53
C VAL A 159 -16.28 -3.55 1.28
N VAL A 160 -16.12 -2.27 0.99
CA VAL A 160 -15.10 -1.43 1.62
C VAL A 160 -15.40 -1.26 3.12
N GLU A 161 -16.65 -1.03 3.52
CA GLU A 161 -17.04 -1.01 4.93
C GLU A 161 -16.71 -2.34 5.64
N ALA A 162 -16.92 -3.47 4.96
CA ALA A 162 -16.63 -4.80 5.49
C ALA A 162 -15.14 -5.03 5.79
N LEU A 163 -14.21 -4.16 5.36
CA LEU A 163 -12.80 -4.17 5.80
C LEU A 163 -12.65 -3.91 7.30
N ARG A 164 -13.65 -3.30 7.95
CA ARG A 164 -13.69 -3.12 9.41
C ARG A 164 -14.00 -4.42 10.14
N LEU A 165 -14.52 -5.43 9.43
CA LEU A 165 -14.77 -6.74 9.99
C LEU A 165 -13.46 -7.52 10.06
N GLY A 166 -13.19 -8.13 11.22
CA GLY A 166 -12.01 -8.95 11.44
C GLY A 166 -12.07 -10.30 10.74
N ALA A 167 -10.91 -10.94 10.61
CA ALA A 167 -10.74 -12.36 10.29
C ALA A 167 -11.34 -12.83 8.95
N LEU A 168 -11.01 -12.17 7.85
CA LEU A 168 -11.39 -12.61 6.51
C LEU A 168 -10.16 -13.10 5.70
N GLN A 169 -10.37 -14.11 4.84
CA GLN A 169 -9.31 -14.76 4.06
C GLN A 169 -8.58 -13.82 3.07
N TRP A 170 -9.18 -12.67 2.74
CA TRP A 170 -8.60 -11.72 1.79
C TRP A 170 -7.22 -11.21 2.22
N GLU A 171 -6.93 -11.11 3.53
CA GLU A 171 -5.61 -10.63 3.99
C GLU A 171 -4.48 -11.59 3.57
N VAL A 172 -4.73 -12.90 3.67
CA VAL A 172 -3.76 -13.95 3.29
C VAL A 172 -3.58 -13.97 1.77
N GLU A 173 -4.67 -13.85 1.03
CA GLU A 173 -4.64 -13.80 -0.44
C GLU A 173 -3.93 -12.55 -0.95
N LEU A 174 -4.18 -11.39 -0.33
CA LEU A 174 -3.51 -10.15 -0.69
C LEU A 174 -2.01 -10.23 -0.42
N ARG A 175 -1.57 -10.77 0.72
CA ARG A 175 -0.14 -10.98 0.99
C ARG A 175 0.51 -11.88 -0.05
N ARG A 176 -0.15 -12.98 -0.44
CA ARG A 176 0.33 -13.85 -1.54
C ARG A 176 0.43 -13.07 -2.86
N TRP A 177 -0.59 -12.27 -3.17
CA TRP A 177 -0.61 -11.44 -4.37
C TRP A 177 0.50 -10.38 -4.37
N LEU A 178 0.78 -9.71 -3.24
CA LEU A 178 1.82 -8.70 -3.10
C LEU A 178 3.20 -9.27 -3.45
N LEU A 179 3.53 -10.48 -2.97
CA LEU A 179 4.78 -11.16 -3.34
C LEU A 179 4.86 -11.49 -4.83
N ALA A 180 3.78 -12.06 -5.38
CA ALA A 180 3.76 -12.52 -6.77
C ALA A 180 3.72 -11.37 -7.78
N SER A 181 3.14 -10.23 -7.41
CA SER A 181 2.96 -9.07 -8.28
C SER A 181 4.16 -8.14 -8.29
N SER A 182 4.86 -7.99 -7.15
CA SER A 182 5.99 -7.07 -6.99
C SER A 182 7.05 -7.12 -8.11
N PRO A 183 7.51 -8.32 -8.59
CA PRO A 183 8.49 -8.40 -9.67
C PRO A 183 8.04 -7.77 -10.99
N ARG A 184 6.72 -7.73 -11.25
CA ARG A 184 6.15 -7.09 -12.46
C ARG A 184 6.38 -5.58 -12.48
N TYR A 185 6.67 -5.00 -11.33
CA TYR A 185 6.99 -3.57 -11.14
C TYR A 185 8.50 -3.34 -10.94
N GLY A 186 9.32 -4.37 -11.19
CA GLY A 186 10.78 -4.26 -11.29
C GLY A 186 11.57 -4.54 -10.01
N ILE A 187 10.90 -4.93 -8.91
CA ILE A 187 11.55 -5.21 -7.62
C ILE A 187 11.01 -6.51 -7.05
N VAL A 188 11.91 -7.32 -6.48
CA VAL A 188 11.53 -8.53 -5.75
C VAL A 188 11.52 -8.22 -4.27
N ILE A 189 10.37 -8.35 -3.61
CA ILE A 189 10.25 -8.18 -2.16
C ILE A 189 10.27 -9.54 -1.45
N ASP A 190 10.85 -9.56 -0.26
CA ASP A 190 10.83 -10.72 0.64
C ASP A 190 9.58 -10.70 1.53
N ALA A 191 9.41 -11.73 2.37
CA ALA A 191 8.25 -11.86 3.25
C ALA A 191 8.13 -10.71 4.26
N ALA A 192 9.25 -10.20 4.80
CA ALA A 192 9.21 -9.09 5.75
C ALA A 192 8.81 -7.78 5.06
N SER A 193 9.43 -7.45 3.91
CA SER A 193 9.03 -6.27 3.12
C SER A 193 7.56 -6.33 2.69
N ARG A 194 7.05 -7.51 2.31
CA ARG A 194 5.63 -7.74 2.01
C ARG A 194 4.74 -7.36 3.19
N ASP A 195 5.11 -7.77 4.40
CA ASP A 195 4.28 -7.51 5.58
C ASP A 195 4.23 -6.02 5.90
N HIS A 196 5.35 -5.30 5.72
CA HIS A 196 5.39 -3.84 5.81
C HIS A 196 4.53 -3.16 4.74
N VAL A 197 4.63 -3.57 3.47
CA VAL A 197 3.77 -3.05 2.39
C VAL A 197 2.29 -3.32 2.69
N PHE A 198 1.97 -4.52 3.19
CA PHE A 198 0.61 -4.88 3.57
C PHE A 198 0.07 -3.98 4.68
N VAL A 199 0.88 -3.61 5.69
CA VAL A 199 0.47 -2.65 6.74
C VAL A 199 0.06 -1.31 6.13
N LEU A 200 0.82 -0.79 5.17
CA LEU A 200 0.51 0.48 4.49
C LEU A 200 -0.77 0.39 3.65
N VAL A 201 -0.95 -0.70 2.90
CA VAL A 201 -2.18 -0.96 2.13
C VAL A 201 -3.38 -1.06 3.08
N ARG A 202 -3.26 -1.81 4.18
CA ARG A 202 -4.32 -1.99 5.15
C ARG A 202 -4.70 -0.68 5.84
N LEU A 203 -3.74 0.20 6.13
CA LEU A 203 -4.01 1.52 6.68
C LEU A 203 -4.86 2.37 5.73
N CYS A 204 -4.49 2.40 4.44
CA CYS A 204 -5.28 3.08 3.40
C CYS A 204 -6.72 2.53 3.33
N LEU A 205 -6.86 1.21 3.39
CA LEU A 205 -8.15 0.53 3.34
C LEU A 205 -9.01 0.81 4.59
N LYS A 206 -8.42 0.92 5.78
CA LYS A 206 -9.15 1.31 7.01
C LYS A 206 -9.77 2.70 6.89
N ALA A 207 -9.03 3.67 6.37
CA ALA A 207 -9.53 5.03 6.18
C ALA A 207 -10.68 5.09 5.16
N ALA A 208 -10.58 4.32 4.07
CA ALA A 208 -11.67 4.18 3.11
C ALA A 208 -12.89 3.48 3.72
N ALA A 209 -12.68 2.48 4.58
CA ALA A 209 -13.75 1.76 5.26
C ALA A 209 -14.51 2.63 6.27
N ALA A 210 -13.82 3.52 6.98
CA ALA A 210 -14.45 4.50 7.86
C ALA A 210 -15.35 5.48 7.06
N GLU A 211 -14.89 5.95 5.91
CA GLU A 211 -15.68 6.82 5.01
C GLU A 211 -16.91 6.10 4.43
N ALA A 212 -16.74 4.85 4.02
CA ALA A 212 -17.84 4.03 3.49
C ALA A 212 -18.92 3.79 4.55
N GLY A 213 -18.53 3.46 5.78
CA GLY A 213 -19.46 3.32 6.90
C GLY A 213 -20.28 4.59 7.14
N CYS A 214 -19.62 5.74 7.27
CA CYS A 214 -20.33 7.02 7.44
C CYS A 214 -21.27 7.36 6.26
N SER A 215 -20.90 6.94 5.05
CA SER A 215 -21.72 7.18 3.85
C SER A 215 -22.95 6.29 3.79
N LEU A 216 -22.84 5.06 4.28
CA LEU A 216 -23.94 4.11 4.37
C LEU A 216 -24.89 4.43 5.53
N GLU A 217 -24.39 4.96 6.65
CA GLU A 217 -25.22 5.44 7.77
C GLU A 217 -26.12 6.62 7.40
N ARG A 218 -25.66 7.50 6.50
CA ARG A 218 -26.42 8.67 6.04
C ARG A 218 -27.58 8.30 5.12
N LEU A 219 -27.65 7.06 4.64
CA LEU A 219 -28.77 6.59 3.84
C LEU A 219 -30.01 6.46 4.75
N PRO A 220 -31.20 6.96 4.33
CA PRO A 220 -32.41 6.83 5.12
C PRO A 220 -32.69 5.34 5.38
N LYS A 221 -32.66 4.94 6.65
CA LYS A 221 -33.13 3.63 7.08
C LYS A 221 -34.63 3.62 6.81
N GLY A 222 -35.05 2.81 5.84
CA GLY A 222 -36.40 2.83 5.28
C GLY A 222 -37.48 2.55 6.33
N GLU A 223 -38.02 3.62 6.92
CA GLU A 223 -39.28 3.61 7.67
C GLU A 223 -40.39 4.41 6.95
N SER A 224 -40.04 5.13 5.87
CA SER A 224 -41.02 5.79 4.98
C SER A 224 -41.05 5.11 3.62
N GLU A 225 -42.22 4.56 3.27
CA GLU A 225 -42.56 3.90 2.00
C GLU A 225 -42.36 4.77 0.75
N GLU A 226 -42.07 6.07 0.89
CA GLU A 226 -41.99 7.03 -0.22
C GLU A 226 -40.63 7.09 -0.94
N PHE A 227 -39.55 6.56 -0.37
CA PHE A 227 -38.21 6.63 -0.99
C PHE A 227 -37.50 5.27 -1.00
N ARG A 228 -37.95 4.36 -1.88
CA ARG A 228 -37.11 3.23 -2.30
C ARG A 228 -36.04 3.74 -3.27
N LEU A 229 -34.91 4.20 -2.72
CA LEU A 229 -33.73 4.52 -3.52
C LEU A 229 -33.29 3.25 -4.27
N ASP A 230 -33.15 3.33 -5.60
CA ASP A 230 -32.49 2.26 -6.36
C ASP A 230 -31.02 2.21 -5.94
N PRO A 231 -30.56 1.14 -5.25
CA PRO A 231 -29.19 1.04 -4.76
C PRO A 231 -28.16 1.10 -5.91
N ARG A 232 -28.58 0.85 -7.15
CA ARG A 232 -27.70 0.92 -8.34
C ARG A 232 -27.46 2.35 -8.83
N ALA A 233 -28.36 3.29 -8.51
CA ALA A 233 -28.22 4.69 -8.89
C ALA A 233 -27.40 5.50 -7.88
N VAL A 234 -27.24 4.98 -6.64
CA VAL A 234 -26.51 5.67 -5.57
C VAL A 234 -24.99 5.54 -5.77
N ARG A 235 -24.31 6.69 -5.78
CA ARG A 235 -22.85 6.79 -5.79
C ARG A 235 -22.40 7.59 -4.57
N PHE A 236 -21.29 7.18 -3.98
CA PHE A 236 -20.70 7.84 -2.82
C PHE A 236 -19.34 8.42 -3.21
N GLU A 237 -19.15 9.71 -2.96
CA GLU A 237 -17.83 10.33 -3.08
C GLU A 237 -16.83 9.65 -2.14
N CYS A 238 -15.59 9.51 -2.60
CA CYS A 238 -14.58 8.75 -1.85
C CYS A 238 -13.23 9.46 -1.67
N PRO A 239 -13.20 10.71 -1.17
CA PRO A 239 -11.95 11.47 -1.01
C PRO A 239 -10.91 10.76 -0.14
N ARG A 240 -11.29 10.05 0.94
CA ARG A 240 -10.31 9.33 1.78
C ARG A 240 -9.67 8.16 1.06
N LEU A 241 -10.40 7.48 0.17
CA LEU A 241 -9.82 6.44 -0.68
C LEU A 241 -8.81 7.06 -1.65
N VAL A 242 -9.17 8.17 -2.30
CA VAL A 242 -8.32 8.88 -3.26
C VAL A 242 -7.03 9.38 -2.60
N ASP A 243 -7.16 10.08 -1.47
CA ASP A 243 -6.04 10.64 -0.73
C ASP A 243 -5.17 9.53 -0.12
N GLY A 244 -5.81 8.46 0.38
CA GLY A 244 -5.14 7.28 0.91
C GLY A 244 -4.28 6.57 -0.15
N VAL A 245 -4.84 6.34 -1.35
CA VAL A 245 -4.09 5.75 -2.48
C VAL A 245 -2.96 6.67 -2.91
N SER A 246 -3.20 7.98 -2.96
CA SER A 246 -2.18 8.96 -3.33
C SER A 246 -1.01 9.00 -2.33
N TRP A 247 -1.31 8.94 -1.03
CA TRP A 247 -0.30 8.83 0.00
C TRP A 247 0.47 7.50 -0.08
N LEU A 248 -0.25 6.38 -0.23
CA LEU A 248 0.34 5.05 -0.36
C LEU A 248 1.28 4.99 -1.58
N ALA A 249 0.87 5.57 -2.71
CA ALA A 249 1.67 5.69 -3.91
C ALA A 249 2.99 6.42 -3.63
N ARG A 250 2.98 7.56 -2.94
CA ARG A 250 4.20 8.30 -2.57
C ARG A 250 5.17 7.46 -1.74
N GLN A 251 4.66 6.66 -0.79
CA GLN A 251 5.52 5.76 -0.01
C GLN A 251 6.11 4.66 -0.88
N LEU A 252 5.32 4.09 -1.80
CA LEU A 252 5.75 3.00 -2.68
C LEU A 252 6.64 3.46 -3.86
N GLU A 253 6.57 4.73 -4.25
CA GLU A 253 7.49 5.34 -5.23
C GLU A 253 8.95 5.28 -4.77
N VAL A 254 9.20 5.25 -3.46
CA VAL A 254 10.54 5.02 -2.89
C VAL A 254 11.10 3.71 -3.39
N LEU A 255 10.29 2.65 -3.36
CA LEU A 255 10.71 1.33 -3.79
C LEU A 255 10.64 1.25 -5.32
N TYR A 256 9.45 1.32 -5.90
CA TYR A 256 9.20 0.98 -7.30
C TYR A 256 9.53 2.10 -8.31
N GLY A 257 9.84 3.30 -7.85
CA GLY A 257 10.05 4.48 -8.68
C GLY A 257 8.77 5.22 -9.05
N LYS A 258 8.95 6.44 -9.58
CA LYS A 258 7.85 7.34 -9.99
C LYS A 258 7.00 6.66 -11.06
N GLY A 259 5.67 6.69 -10.88
CA GLY A 259 4.72 5.99 -11.75
C GLY A 259 4.43 4.56 -11.27
N ASN A 260 5.42 3.66 -11.25
CA ASN A 260 5.22 2.27 -10.81
C ASN A 260 4.70 2.18 -9.37
N GLY A 261 5.14 3.08 -8.47
CA GLY A 261 4.60 3.18 -7.11
C GLY A 261 3.09 3.45 -7.09
N TRP A 262 2.62 4.34 -7.97
CA TRP A 262 1.20 4.62 -8.15
C TRP A 262 0.43 3.42 -8.72
N PHE A 263 0.93 2.82 -9.82
CA PHE A 263 0.30 1.65 -10.42
C PHE A 263 0.20 0.48 -9.43
N PHE A 264 1.25 0.25 -8.62
CA PHE A 264 1.23 -0.78 -7.59
C PHE A 264 0.22 -0.45 -6.49
N ALA A 265 0.17 0.80 -6.01
CA ALA A 265 -0.75 1.24 -4.97
C ALA A 265 -2.21 1.03 -5.36
N ILE A 266 -2.63 1.56 -6.52
CA ILE A 266 -4.01 1.42 -6.99
C ILE A 266 -4.36 -0.05 -7.22
N THR A 267 -3.45 -0.83 -7.81
CA THR A 267 -3.72 -2.25 -8.09
C THR A 267 -3.80 -3.08 -6.81
N ALA A 268 -2.99 -2.78 -5.79
CA ALA A 268 -3.08 -3.45 -4.50
C ALA A 268 -4.43 -3.18 -3.80
N VAL A 269 -4.93 -1.95 -3.88
CA VAL A 269 -6.24 -1.57 -3.33
C VAL A 269 -7.37 -2.24 -4.12
N LYS A 270 -7.30 -2.25 -5.45
CA LYS A 270 -8.25 -2.98 -6.31
C LYS A 270 -8.31 -4.45 -5.93
N GLU A 271 -7.15 -5.09 -5.86
CA GLU A 271 -7.04 -6.50 -5.52
C GLU A 271 -7.64 -6.78 -4.13
N ALA A 272 -7.35 -5.94 -3.13
CA ALA A 272 -7.92 -6.10 -1.79
C ALA A 272 -9.45 -6.09 -1.81
N ILE A 273 -10.05 -5.13 -2.52
CA ILE A 273 -11.52 -5.00 -2.64
C ILE A 273 -12.10 -6.20 -3.39
N LEU A 274 -11.46 -6.66 -4.47
CA LEU A 274 -11.92 -7.82 -5.25
C LEU A 274 -11.86 -9.12 -4.45
N ARG A 275 -10.77 -9.32 -3.69
CA ARG A 275 -10.58 -10.49 -2.84
C ARG A 275 -11.61 -10.52 -1.72
N LEU A 276 -11.80 -9.38 -1.05
CA LEU A 276 -12.82 -9.24 -0.03
C LEU A 276 -14.23 -9.45 -0.60
N GLY A 277 -14.56 -8.83 -1.73
CA GLY A 277 -15.85 -9.02 -2.41
C GLY A 277 -16.10 -10.50 -2.76
N SER A 278 -15.05 -11.21 -3.17
CA SER A 278 -15.12 -12.65 -3.45
C SER A 278 -15.35 -13.48 -2.17
N CYS A 279 -14.71 -13.13 -1.05
CA CYS A 279 -14.97 -13.76 0.25
C CYS A 279 -16.41 -13.53 0.76
N LEU A 280 -17.04 -12.43 0.35
CA LEU A 280 -18.39 -12.05 0.75
C LEU A 280 -19.49 -12.53 -0.20
N ALA A 281 -19.11 -13.15 -1.33
CA ALA A 281 -20.03 -13.60 -2.36
C ALA A 281 -20.83 -14.82 -1.90
N VAL A 282 -22.16 -14.73 -1.97
CA VAL A 282 -23.07 -15.85 -1.67
C VAL A 282 -22.99 -16.87 -2.80
N GLY A 283 -22.65 -18.12 -2.46
CA GLY A 283 -22.72 -19.24 -3.40
C GLY A 283 -21.40 -19.66 -4.05
N VAL A 284 -20.24 -19.20 -3.58
CA VAL A 284 -18.98 -19.94 -3.81
C VAL A 284 -18.97 -21.12 -2.84
N GLY A 285 -19.86 -22.07 -3.14
CA GLY A 285 -19.97 -23.33 -2.45
C GLY A 285 -18.68 -24.12 -2.68
N ASP A 286 -18.06 -24.45 -1.56
CA ASP A 286 -17.21 -25.60 -1.34
C ASP A 286 -17.65 -26.76 -2.25
N GLY A 287 -16.88 -26.99 -3.30
CA GLY A 287 -17.15 -27.96 -4.34
C GLY A 287 -16.17 -29.11 -4.24
N VAL A 288 -16.48 -30.06 -3.36
CA VAL A 288 -16.27 -31.52 -3.43
C VAL A 288 -15.83 -32.06 -2.06
N ALA A 289 -16.80 -32.47 -1.25
CA ALA A 289 -16.82 -33.75 -0.54
C ALA A 289 -18.09 -33.82 0.31
N GLY A 290 -18.96 -34.78 0.01
CA GLY A 290 -19.90 -35.26 1.01
C GLY A 290 -19.11 -35.88 2.15
N GLY A 291 -19.45 -35.48 3.38
CA GLY A 291 -18.93 -36.09 4.60
C GLY A 291 -18.28 -35.08 5.54
N ALA A 292 -19.06 -34.69 6.56
CA ALA A 292 -18.59 -34.21 7.86
C ALA A 292 -17.41 -33.23 7.86
N SER A 293 -17.70 -31.93 7.79
CA SER A 293 -16.94 -30.97 8.58
C SER A 293 -17.85 -29.82 9.00
N GLU A 294 -18.49 -30.00 10.15
CA GLU A 294 -18.68 -28.89 11.08
C GLU A 294 -17.29 -28.36 11.47
N LYS A 295 -16.66 -27.63 10.57
CA LYS A 295 -15.75 -26.56 10.93
C LYS A 295 -16.46 -25.30 10.49
N GLY A 296 -17.34 -24.84 11.37
CA GLY A 296 -17.63 -23.42 11.41
C GLY A 296 -16.31 -22.67 11.32
N CYS A 297 -16.31 -21.56 10.58
CA CYS A 297 -15.29 -20.56 10.78
C CYS A 297 -15.28 -20.26 12.28
N GLU A 298 -14.38 -20.89 13.03
CA GLU A 298 -14.09 -20.45 14.38
C GLU A 298 -13.65 -19.01 14.19
N LEU A 299 -14.58 -18.12 14.49
CA LEU A 299 -14.33 -16.73 14.77
C LEU A 299 -13.40 -16.77 15.99
N ARG A 300 -12.10 -16.96 15.75
CA ARG A 300 -11.11 -16.56 16.72
C ARG A 300 -11.38 -15.08 16.92
N ASP A 301 -11.74 -14.75 18.15
CA ASP A 301 -11.86 -13.40 18.66
C ASP A 301 -10.47 -12.73 18.70
N THR A 302 -9.85 -12.65 17.53
CA THR A 302 -8.75 -11.77 17.25
C THR A 302 -9.41 -10.63 16.49
N GLY A 303 -10.01 -9.70 17.24
CA GLY A 303 -10.42 -8.41 16.69
C GLY A 303 -9.34 -7.89 15.75
N THR A 304 -9.75 -7.24 14.65
CA THR A 304 -8.85 -6.66 13.64
C THR A 304 -7.55 -6.18 14.28
N CYS A 305 -6.42 -6.83 13.96
CA CYS A 305 -5.15 -6.47 14.62
C CYS A 305 -4.95 -4.95 14.51
N PRO A 306 -4.80 -4.22 15.62
CA PRO A 306 -4.62 -2.78 15.58
C PRO A 306 -3.38 -2.42 14.77
N ILE A 307 -3.46 -1.32 14.02
CA ILE A 307 -2.28 -0.73 13.35
C ILE A 307 -1.81 0.40 14.24
N PHE A 308 -0.55 0.37 14.65
CA PHE A 308 0.06 1.45 15.43
C PHE A 308 0.89 2.36 14.51
N VAL A 309 1.03 3.63 14.89
CA VAL A 309 1.89 4.61 14.20
C VAL A 309 3.31 4.07 14.11
N SER A 310 3.81 3.43 15.18
CA SER A 310 5.13 2.79 15.20
C SER A 310 5.31 1.73 14.10
N GLN A 311 4.26 0.96 13.79
CA GLN A 311 4.29 -0.02 12.70
C GLN A 311 4.31 0.66 11.32
N VAL A 312 3.60 1.77 11.18
CA VAL A 312 3.62 2.58 9.95
C VAL A 312 5.00 3.19 9.73
N VAL A 313 5.61 3.74 10.78
CA VAL A 313 7.00 4.24 10.75
C VAL A 313 7.97 3.14 10.34
N ALA A 314 7.88 1.98 11.01
CA ALA A 314 8.72 0.84 10.72
C ALA A 314 8.54 0.35 9.28
N ALA A 315 7.31 0.34 8.76
CA ALA A 315 7.03 -0.02 7.39
C ALA A 315 7.66 0.95 6.38
N ILE A 316 7.56 2.26 6.63
CA ILE A 316 8.20 3.27 5.76
C ILE A 316 9.73 3.17 5.84
N ALA A 317 10.30 2.96 7.02
CA ALA A 317 11.73 2.74 7.19
C ALA A 317 12.20 1.49 6.43
N ALA A 318 11.46 0.39 6.53
CA ALA A 318 11.75 -0.86 5.83
C ALA A 318 11.75 -0.68 4.30
N LEU A 319 10.88 0.17 3.73
CA LEU A 319 10.91 0.47 2.30
C LEU A 319 12.21 1.17 1.88
N HIS A 320 12.69 2.13 2.67
CA HIS A 320 13.95 2.83 2.41
C HIS A 320 15.16 1.91 2.57
N GLU A 321 15.14 1.05 3.59
CA GLU A 321 16.17 0.03 3.80
C GLU A 321 16.20 -0.97 2.63
N ARG A 322 15.02 -1.43 2.17
CA ARG A 322 14.92 -2.33 1.02
C ARG A 322 15.43 -1.69 -0.27
N LEU A 323 15.16 -0.40 -0.50
CA LEU A 323 15.73 0.37 -1.62
C LEU A 323 17.27 0.42 -1.53
N SER A 324 17.81 0.71 -0.35
CA SER A 324 19.26 0.72 -0.12
C SER A 324 19.89 -0.64 -0.42
N LEU A 325 19.24 -1.72 0.02
CA LEU A 325 19.65 -3.08 -0.27
C LEU A 325 19.57 -3.41 -1.77
N ASP A 326 18.51 -2.97 -2.46
CA ASP A 326 18.35 -3.19 -3.90
C ASP A 326 19.48 -2.51 -4.70
N LYS A 327 19.82 -1.27 -4.34
CA LYS A 327 20.95 -0.55 -4.94
C LYS A 327 22.27 -1.29 -4.75
N LYS A 328 22.51 -1.85 -3.56
CA LYS A 328 23.72 -2.65 -3.28
C LYS A 328 23.73 -3.96 -4.09
N ILE A 329 22.61 -4.67 -4.18
CA ILE A 329 22.50 -5.88 -5.01
C ILE A 329 22.80 -5.56 -6.48
N ARG A 330 22.21 -4.49 -7.02
CA ARG A 330 22.48 -4.05 -8.40
C ARG A 330 23.93 -3.65 -8.61
N ALA A 331 24.55 -2.98 -7.64
CA ALA A 331 25.97 -2.62 -7.70
C ALA A 331 26.88 -3.86 -7.68
N LEU A 332 26.52 -4.91 -6.94
CA LEU A 332 27.26 -6.19 -6.95
C LEU A 332 27.10 -6.96 -8.26
N GLN A 333 25.96 -6.80 -8.94
CA GLN A 333 25.69 -7.39 -10.25
C GLN A 333 26.31 -6.59 -11.40
N ALA A 334 26.70 -5.34 -11.17
CA ALA A 334 27.40 -4.53 -12.14
C ALA A 334 28.78 -5.14 -12.46
N PRO A 335 29.31 -4.94 -13.68
CA PRO A 335 30.66 -5.36 -14.02
C PRO A 335 31.64 -4.87 -12.96
N ARG A 336 32.49 -5.77 -12.45
CA ARG A 336 33.42 -5.44 -11.38
C ARG A 336 34.26 -4.22 -11.80
N PRO A 337 34.28 -3.13 -11.02
CA PRO A 337 35.13 -1.99 -11.32
C PRO A 337 36.59 -2.45 -11.39
N SER A 338 37.37 -1.79 -12.26
CA SER A 338 38.80 -2.10 -12.36
C SER A 338 39.49 -1.91 -11.00
N LYS A 339 40.59 -2.64 -10.74
CA LYS A 339 41.37 -2.49 -9.49
C LYS A 339 41.76 -1.03 -9.21
N TYR A 340 42.05 -0.27 -10.27
CA TYR A 340 42.36 1.15 -10.18
C TYR A 340 41.18 1.98 -9.65
N GLN A 341 39.98 1.74 -10.17
CA GLN A 341 38.77 2.45 -9.74
C GLN A 341 38.42 2.13 -8.28
N LEU A 342 38.58 0.88 -7.85
CA LEU A 342 38.40 0.49 -6.44
C LEU A 342 39.39 1.19 -5.51
N LEU A 343 40.67 1.27 -5.88
CA LEU A 343 41.68 1.99 -5.10
C LEU A 343 41.37 3.49 -5.01
N LEU A 344 40.87 4.07 -6.11
CA LEU A 344 40.47 5.47 -6.16
C LEU A 344 39.28 5.74 -5.22
N GLU A 345 38.21 4.95 -5.30
CA GLU A 345 37.05 5.06 -4.39
C GLU A 345 37.45 4.84 -2.93
N TYR A 346 38.28 3.83 -2.66
CA TYR A 346 38.81 3.59 -1.31
C TYR A 346 39.57 4.80 -0.78
N SER A 347 40.45 5.39 -1.60
CA SER A 347 41.22 6.59 -1.19
C SER A 347 40.31 7.80 -0.91
N GLN A 348 39.23 7.96 -1.69
CA GLN A 348 38.24 9.03 -1.50
C GLN A 348 37.45 8.83 -0.20
N ILE A 349 36.94 7.62 0.04
CA ILE A 349 36.20 7.28 1.26
C ILE A 349 37.11 7.38 2.50
N LEU A 350 38.37 6.95 2.39
CA LEU A 350 39.34 7.05 3.46
C LEU A 350 39.65 8.50 3.81
N LYS A 351 39.83 9.36 2.79
CA LYS A 351 40.01 10.80 2.98
C LYS A 351 38.79 11.44 3.63
N GLN A 352 37.59 11.16 3.12
CA GLN A 352 36.34 11.66 3.71
C GLN A 352 36.18 11.20 5.16
N GLY A 353 36.53 9.95 5.46
CA GLY A 353 36.53 9.43 6.82
C GLY A 353 37.53 10.16 7.74
N CYS A 354 38.73 10.47 7.25
CA CYS A 354 39.70 11.28 7.99
C CYS A 354 39.17 12.70 8.25
N ASP A 355 38.59 13.35 7.24
CA ASP A 355 38.03 14.70 7.35
C ASP A 355 36.84 14.76 8.32
N GLU A 356 35.99 13.73 8.34
CA GLU A 356 34.88 13.64 9.30
C GLU A 356 35.35 13.34 10.72
N ARG A 357 36.41 12.53 10.90
CA ARG A 357 37.01 12.29 12.22
C ARG A 357 37.71 13.52 12.76
N SER A 358 38.40 14.30 11.93
CA SER A 358 39.08 15.52 12.37
C SER A 358 38.11 16.60 12.85
N LYS A 359 36.85 16.58 12.38
CA LYS A 359 35.78 17.46 12.90
C LYS A 359 35.29 17.06 14.29
N ARG A 360 35.67 15.88 14.80
CA ARG A 360 35.16 15.30 16.05
C ARG A 360 36.31 15.23 17.06
N PRO A 361 36.48 16.22 17.95
CA PRO A 361 37.57 16.24 18.93
C PRO A 361 37.51 15.07 19.93
N ASN A 362 36.32 14.46 20.09
CA ASN A 362 36.10 13.31 20.98
C ASN A 362 36.12 11.96 20.25
N TYR A 363 36.53 11.91 18.97
CA TYR A 363 36.59 10.65 18.23
C TYR A 363 37.66 9.72 18.79
N ARG A 364 37.27 8.47 19.06
CA ARG A 364 38.16 7.35 19.35
C ARG A 364 37.84 6.18 18.42
N ALA A 365 38.88 5.46 18.01
CA ALA A 365 38.65 4.23 17.25
C ALA A 365 38.00 3.18 18.16
N VAL A 366 37.23 2.24 17.60
CA VAL A 366 36.60 1.14 18.36
C VAL A 366 37.65 0.36 19.16
N LEU A 367 38.83 0.17 18.59
CA LEU A 367 39.97 -0.47 19.26
C LEU A 367 40.45 0.29 20.51
N ASP A 368 40.26 1.62 20.57
CA ASP A 368 40.58 2.43 21.74
C ASP A 368 39.51 2.30 22.84
N TYR A 369 38.25 2.03 22.46
CA TYR A 369 37.17 1.73 23.39
C TYR A 369 37.30 0.33 23.97
N ASP A 370 37.76 -0.63 23.16
CA ASP A 370 37.95 -2.03 23.58
C ASP A 370 39.24 -2.23 24.40
N GLY A 371 40.08 -1.19 24.56
CA GLY A 371 41.32 -1.24 25.33
C GLY A 371 42.41 -2.13 24.70
N ILE A 372 42.29 -2.45 23.42
CA ILE A 372 43.16 -3.41 22.71
C ILE A 372 44.51 -2.76 22.37
N LEU A 373 44.56 -1.43 22.23
CA LEU A 373 45.81 -0.71 21.97
C LEU A 373 46.46 -0.25 23.28
N PRO A 374 47.77 -0.53 23.49
CA PRO A 374 48.50 0.02 24.60
C PRO A 374 48.55 1.55 24.46
N ARG A 375 48.17 2.26 25.54
CA ARG A 375 48.39 3.70 25.68
C ARG A 375 49.89 3.99 25.48
N GLN A 376 50.31 4.43 24.31
CA GLN A 376 51.57 5.16 24.15
C GLN A 376 51.38 6.54 24.79
N MET A 377 51.58 6.60 26.10
CA MET A 377 51.69 7.85 26.84
C MET A 377 53.17 8.25 26.88
N ASP A 378 53.46 9.35 26.20
CA ASP A 378 54.46 10.38 26.49
C ASP A 378 55.77 9.95 27.16
N ASN A 379 56.79 9.66 26.34
CA ASN A 379 58.18 9.87 26.71
C ASN A 379 58.69 11.17 26.08
N GLN A 380 58.27 12.32 26.61
CA GLN A 380 59.07 13.54 26.49
C GLN A 380 60.09 13.57 27.63
N VAL A 381 61.30 13.08 27.33
CA VAL A 381 62.47 13.22 28.18
C VAL A 381 62.85 14.71 28.21
N LEU A 382 62.57 15.40 29.32
CA LEU A 382 63.15 16.71 29.61
C LEU A 382 64.62 16.50 30.05
N PRO A 383 65.64 17.07 29.38
CA PRO A 383 66.99 17.07 29.91
C PRO A 383 67.13 18.17 30.97
N SER A 384 67.27 17.78 32.23
CA SER A 384 67.64 18.69 33.32
C SER A 384 69.12 19.04 33.22
N HIS A 385 69.42 20.20 32.63
CA HIS A 385 70.75 20.79 32.74
C HIS A 385 70.97 21.34 34.15
N ARG A 386 71.80 20.63 34.92
CA ARG A 386 72.57 21.16 36.05
C ARG A 386 73.33 22.42 35.62
N LYS A 387 73.20 23.51 36.38
CA LYS A 387 74.29 24.46 36.59
C LYS A 387 74.41 24.79 38.07
N THR A 388 75.69 24.83 38.45
CA THR A 388 76.36 25.07 39.73
C THR A 388 75.79 26.18 40.59
#